data_AF-A0A7J2MDP5-F1
#
_entry.id   AF-A0A7J2MDP5-F1
#
_cell.length_a   1.000
_cell.length_b   1.000
_cell.length_c   1.000
_cell.angle_alpha   90.00
_cell.angle_beta   90.00
_cell.angle_gamma   90.00
#
_symmetry.space_group_name_H-M   'P 1'
#
loop_
_entity.id
_entity.type
_entity.pdbx_description
1 polymer ?
#
loop_
_entity_poly.entity_id
_entity_poly.type
_entity_poly.pdbx_seq_one_letter_code
_entity_poly.pdbx_strand_id
1 'polypeptide(L)'
;LLVPFYAILRGPVGLYGMIENAVPWILICISLIVIVTNRYPIRAALVFLLSGIFGIIALDINTSFLVQSSPVFPALAGLFGASALIHSQQCALPEQNLQECSIRLRKRDIGSGALAGSFVSILPGVSSSIAATLVLSVRREWRDESVISILSAINTSTNFFVLAVLFMFLKARSGFALVIRELIHVNSWKGAILPHPFNLFLAGVIIASCVSYYLTKGVGKFIARNISRISYDMLLKVSLLTVAAMVVVFTGPLGLLIFGVATAIGLLCLDLHVRRSTCMGVLIVPLILWYFT
;
A
#
# COMPACT_ATOMS: atom_id res chain seq x y z
N LEU A 1 19.84 7.13 -9.33
CA LEU A 1 19.10 5.91 -8.91
C LEU A 1 18.28 5.29 -10.05
N LEU A 2 17.50 6.05 -10.82
CA LEU A 2 16.67 5.49 -11.90
C LEU A 2 17.46 4.85 -13.06
N VAL A 3 18.56 5.47 -13.51
CA VAL A 3 19.42 4.92 -14.57
C VAL A 3 20.12 3.61 -14.16
N PRO A 4 20.78 3.48 -12.98
CA PRO A 4 21.33 2.20 -12.57
C PRO A 4 20.23 1.16 -12.29
N PHE A 5 19.07 1.57 -11.79
CA PHE A 5 17.90 0.68 -11.63
C PHE A 5 17.44 0.10 -12.98
N TYR A 6 17.36 0.94 -14.02
CA TYR A 6 17.07 0.52 -15.39
C TYR A 6 18.12 -0.48 -15.92
N ALA A 7 19.40 -0.16 -15.76
CA ALA A 7 20.49 -0.99 -16.24
C ALA A 7 20.52 -2.38 -15.58
N ILE A 8 20.21 -2.46 -14.28
CA ILE A 8 20.12 -3.72 -13.54
C ILE A 8 18.92 -4.56 -14.00
N LEU A 9 17.75 -3.95 -14.12
CA LEU A 9 16.50 -4.67 -14.37
C LEU A 9 16.30 -5.07 -15.84
N ARG A 10 16.61 -4.16 -16.77
CA ARG A 10 16.35 -4.33 -18.22
C ARG A 10 17.62 -4.40 -19.06
N GLY A 11 18.75 -3.90 -18.55
CA GLY A 11 20.02 -3.92 -19.27
C GLY A 11 20.57 -5.34 -19.49
N PRO A 12 21.87 -5.50 -19.81
CA PRO A 12 22.44 -6.76 -20.29
C PRO A 12 22.28 -7.94 -19.31
N VAL A 13 22.02 -7.66 -18.03
CA VAL A 13 21.80 -8.68 -16.99
C VAL A 13 20.40 -9.31 -17.06
N GLY A 14 19.38 -8.62 -17.60
CA GLY A 14 18.04 -9.18 -17.81
C GLY A 14 17.33 -9.68 -16.54
N LEU A 15 17.70 -9.17 -15.36
CA LEU A 15 17.21 -9.65 -14.05
C LEU A 15 15.69 -9.67 -13.93
N TYR A 16 14.98 -8.80 -14.66
CA TYR A 16 13.52 -8.80 -14.61
C TYR A 16 12.90 -10.12 -15.06
N GLY A 17 13.44 -10.80 -16.07
CA GLY A 17 12.93 -12.11 -16.50
C GLY A 17 13.12 -13.18 -15.41
N MET A 18 14.26 -13.15 -14.71
CA MET A 18 14.50 -14.03 -13.56
C MET A 18 13.55 -13.71 -12.40
N ILE A 19 13.33 -12.42 -12.11
CA ILE A 19 12.40 -11.98 -11.08
C ILE A 19 10.97 -12.41 -11.43
N GLU A 20 10.55 -12.25 -12.68
CA GLU A 20 9.22 -12.63 -13.17
C GLU A 20 8.95 -14.13 -12.97
N ASN A 21 9.90 -14.98 -13.36
CA ASN A 21 9.81 -16.43 -13.13
C ASN A 21 9.83 -16.79 -11.63
N ALA A 22 10.50 -15.98 -10.81
CA ALA A 22 10.60 -16.19 -9.36
C ALA A 22 9.44 -15.55 -8.57
N VAL A 23 8.55 -14.75 -9.18
CA VAL A 23 7.46 -14.05 -8.48
C VAL A 23 6.64 -14.97 -7.56
N PRO A 24 6.11 -16.12 -8.00
CA PRO A 24 5.30 -16.97 -7.11
C PRO A 24 6.08 -17.42 -5.88
N TRP A 25 7.36 -17.78 -6.04
CA TRP A 25 8.24 -18.17 -4.94
C TRP A 25 8.57 -17.00 -4.01
N ILE A 26 8.79 -15.81 -4.55
CA ILE A 26 9.01 -14.58 -3.78
C ILE A 26 7.76 -14.26 -2.95
N LEU A 27 6.57 -14.38 -3.54
CA LEU A 27 5.31 -14.15 -2.83
C LEU A 27 5.09 -15.15 -1.70
N ILE A 28 5.34 -16.45 -1.93
CA ILE A 28 5.29 -17.47 -0.88
C ILE A 28 6.25 -17.13 0.27
N CYS A 29 7.49 -16.76 -0.07
CA CYS A 29 8.50 -16.37 0.92
C CYS A 29 8.03 -15.16 1.75
N ILE A 30 7.50 -14.12 1.10
CA ILE A 30 6.94 -12.95 1.76
C ILE A 30 5.77 -13.33 2.67
N SER A 31 4.85 -14.17 2.21
CA SER A 31 3.73 -14.68 3.01
C SER A 31 4.21 -15.39 4.27
N LEU A 32 5.19 -16.29 4.14
CA LEU A 32 5.79 -16.99 5.27
C LEU A 32 6.42 -16.01 6.27
N ILE A 33 7.18 -15.03 5.79
CA ILE A 33 7.80 -14.03 6.67
C ILE A 33 6.73 -13.21 7.39
N VAL A 34 5.68 -12.76 6.70
CA VAL A 34 4.57 -12.02 7.30
C VAL A 34 3.88 -12.86 8.38
N ILE A 35 3.65 -14.15 8.13
CA ILE A 35 3.01 -15.06 9.10
C ILE A 35 3.92 -15.33 10.31
N VAL A 36 5.18 -15.72 10.08
CA VAL A 36 6.10 -16.17 11.14
C VAL A 36 6.57 -15.01 12.02
N THR A 37 6.71 -13.80 11.46
CA THR A 37 7.14 -12.62 12.25
C THR A 37 6.04 -12.03 13.15
N ASN A 38 4.83 -12.57 13.09
CA ASN A 38 3.76 -12.21 14.02
C ASN A 38 3.95 -12.88 15.38
N ARG A 39 3.48 -12.21 16.44
CA ARG A 39 3.52 -12.76 17.81
C ARG A 39 2.76 -14.09 17.92
N TYR A 40 1.66 -14.24 17.18
CA TYR A 40 0.82 -15.43 17.14
C TYR A 40 0.74 -15.98 15.70
N PRO A 41 1.72 -16.79 15.25
CA PRO A 41 1.84 -17.19 13.85
C PRO A 41 0.66 -18.05 13.37
N ILE A 42 0.08 -18.88 14.23
CA ILE A 42 -1.09 -19.71 13.88
C ILE A 42 -2.31 -18.82 13.60
N ARG A 43 -2.56 -17.81 14.44
CA ARG A 43 -3.64 -16.82 14.22
C ARG A 43 -3.36 -16.01 12.94
N ALA A 44 -2.10 -15.66 12.70
CA ALA A 44 -1.68 -14.97 11.49
C ALA A 44 -1.92 -15.80 10.23
N ALA A 45 -1.60 -17.10 10.26
CA ALA A 45 -1.87 -18.03 9.17
C ALA A 45 -3.37 -18.15 8.90
N LEU A 46 -4.19 -18.27 9.96
CA LEU A 46 -5.65 -18.32 9.83
C LEU A 46 -6.19 -17.06 9.13
N VAL A 47 -5.82 -15.86 9.61
CA VAL A 47 -6.27 -14.60 9.00
C VAL A 47 -5.75 -14.46 7.57
N PHE A 48 -4.50 -14.84 7.31
CA PHE A 48 -3.91 -14.78 5.98
C PHE A 48 -4.66 -15.69 4.99
N LEU A 49 -4.93 -16.95 5.37
CA LEU A 49 -5.69 -17.89 4.55
C LEU A 49 -7.14 -17.44 4.36
N LEU A 50 -7.80 -16.98 5.43
CA LEU A 50 -9.19 -16.53 5.37
C LEU A 50 -9.34 -15.29 4.47
N SER A 51 -8.43 -14.32 4.58
CA SER A 51 -8.39 -13.18 3.66
C SER A 51 -8.05 -13.61 2.23
N GLY A 52 -7.20 -14.63 2.05
CA GLY A 52 -6.86 -15.20 0.75
C GLY A 52 -8.04 -15.88 0.06
N ILE A 53 -8.78 -16.73 0.76
CA ILE A 53 -10.01 -17.37 0.26
C ILE A 53 -11.04 -16.30 -0.10
N PHE A 54 -11.21 -15.29 0.77
CA PHE A 54 -12.04 -14.14 0.45
C PHE A 54 -11.58 -13.43 -0.82
N GLY A 55 -10.28 -13.25 -1.03
CA GLY A 55 -9.72 -12.67 -2.25
C GLY A 55 -10.02 -13.46 -3.51
N ILE A 56 -9.92 -14.80 -3.45
CA ILE A 56 -10.24 -15.68 -4.59
C ILE A 56 -11.68 -15.47 -5.05
N ILE A 57 -12.61 -15.38 -4.09
CA ILE A 57 -14.03 -15.23 -4.39
C ILE A 57 -14.36 -13.79 -4.78
N ALA A 58 -13.96 -12.82 -3.96
CA ALA A 58 -14.41 -11.44 -4.09
C ALA A 58 -13.83 -10.73 -5.32
N LEU A 59 -12.60 -11.04 -5.71
CA LEU A 59 -11.93 -10.36 -6.83
C LEU A 59 -12.47 -10.77 -8.21
N ASP A 60 -13.14 -11.92 -8.30
CA ASP A 60 -13.76 -12.42 -9.53
C ASP A 60 -15.20 -11.89 -9.73
N ILE A 61 -15.80 -11.30 -8.70
CA ILE A 61 -17.15 -10.73 -8.78
C ILE A 61 -17.12 -9.42 -9.57
N ASN A 62 -17.92 -9.34 -10.64
CA ASN A 62 -18.16 -8.08 -11.32
C ASN A 62 -19.06 -7.16 -10.46
N THR A 63 -18.46 -6.11 -9.92
CA THR A 63 -19.14 -5.13 -9.07
C THR A 63 -19.43 -3.81 -9.79
N SER A 64 -19.29 -3.75 -11.11
CA SER A 64 -19.54 -2.50 -11.85
C SER A 64 -20.98 -2.05 -11.65
N PHE A 65 -21.16 -0.82 -11.18
CA PHE A 65 -22.49 -0.24 -10.96
C PHE A 65 -22.64 1.06 -11.77
N LEU A 66 -22.59 2.24 -11.14
CA LEU A 66 -22.67 3.54 -11.83
C LEU A 66 -21.39 3.87 -12.58
N VAL A 67 -20.26 3.36 -12.10
CA VAL A 67 -18.93 3.58 -12.66
C VAL A 67 -18.27 2.21 -12.81
N GLN A 68 -17.52 2.01 -13.89
CA GLN A 68 -16.68 0.81 -14.03
C GLN A 68 -15.67 0.77 -12.88
N SER A 69 -15.80 -0.23 -12.03
CA SER A 69 -15.07 -0.30 -10.78
C SER A 69 -14.64 -1.73 -10.50
N SER A 70 -13.55 -1.85 -9.74
CA SER A 70 -13.01 -3.13 -9.32
C SER A 70 -13.48 -3.47 -7.90
N PRO A 71 -13.75 -4.75 -7.59
CA PRO A 71 -14.05 -5.22 -6.23
C PRO A 71 -12.88 -5.00 -5.25
N VAL A 72 -11.69 -4.63 -5.75
CA VAL A 72 -10.52 -4.28 -4.94
C VAL A 72 -10.82 -3.11 -3.99
N PHE A 73 -11.58 -2.10 -4.43
CA PHE A 73 -11.89 -0.94 -3.59
C PHE A 73 -12.68 -1.31 -2.32
N PRO A 74 -13.88 -1.93 -2.40
CA PRO A 74 -14.62 -2.33 -1.21
C PRO A 74 -13.87 -3.36 -0.35
N ALA A 75 -13.14 -4.28 -0.96
CA ALA A 75 -12.35 -5.28 -0.22
C ALA A 75 -11.25 -4.63 0.63
N LEU A 76 -10.43 -3.74 0.05
CA LEU A 76 -9.36 -3.07 0.78
C LEU A 76 -9.91 -2.03 1.77
N ALA A 77 -10.97 -1.30 1.39
CA ALA A 77 -11.62 -0.35 2.27
C ALA A 77 -12.19 -1.03 3.53
N GLY A 78 -12.78 -2.21 3.40
CA GLY A 78 -13.28 -2.99 4.54
C GLY A 78 -12.15 -3.56 5.40
N LEU A 79 -11.20 -4.28 4.77
CA LEU A 79 -10.11 -4.99 5.47
C LEU A 79 -9.23 -4.04 6.29
N PHE A 80 -8.95 -2.85 5.77
CA PHE A 80 -7.97 -1.92 6.37
C PHE A 80 -8.56 -0.62 6.90
N GLY A 81 -9.57 -0.06 6.23
CA GLY A 81 -10.14 1.25 6.56
C GLY A 81 -11.25 1.14 7.61
N ALA A 82 -12.34 0.46 7.26
CA ALA A 82 -13.52 0.33 8.11
C ALA A 82 -13.22 -0.41 9.41
N SER A 83 -12.49 -1.53 9.33
CA SER A 83 -12.04 -2.27 10.51
C SER A 83 -11.25 -1.39 11.48
N ALA A 84 -10.38 -0.52 10.97
CA ALA A 84 -9.59 0.40 11.78
C ALA A 84 -10.45 1.49 12.42
N LEU A 85 -11.39 2.07 11.67
CA LEU A 85 -12.31 3.10 12.17
C LEU A 85 -13.20 2.55 13.28
N ILE A 86 -13.77 1.36 13.08
CA ILE A 86 -14.64 0.70 14.07
C ILE A 86 -13.84 0.34 15.32
N HIS A 87 -12.68 -0.31 15.17
CA HIS A 87 -11.83 -0.65 16.31
C HIS A 87 -11.38 0.60 17.09
N SER A 88 -11.14 1.71 16.40
CA SER A 88 -10.69 2.95 17.05
C SER A 88 -11.75 3.61 17.93
N GLN A 89 -13.04 3.26 17.80
CA GLN A 89 -14.12 3.78 18.66
C GLN A 89 -13.89 3.50 20.15
N GLN A 90 -13.04 2.52 20.48
CA GLN A 90 -12.68 2.16 21.85
C GLN A 90 -11.62 3.09 22.48
N CYS A 91 -11.05 4.01 21.70
CA CYS A 91 -9.97 4.89 22.14
C CYS A 91 -10.44 6.34 22.27
N ALA A 92 -9.81 7.08 23.19
CA ALA A 92 -9.95 8.53 23.28
C ALA A 92 -8.81 9.22 22.54
N LEU A 93 -9.10 10.37 21.91
CA LEU A 93 -8.09 11.17 21.24
C LEU A 93 -7.20 11.87 22.30
N PRO A 94 -5.87 11.68 22.28
CA PRO A 94 -4.98 12.35 23.22
C PRO A 94 -4.83 13.85 22.91
N GLU A 95 -4.45 14.63 23.91
CA GLU A 95 -4.15 16.05 23.75
C GLU A 95 -3.01 16.27 22.75
N GLN A 96 -3.18 17.25 21.87
CA GLN A 96 -2.23 17.53 20.80
C GLN A 96 -1.17 18.54 21.26
N ASN A 97 0.10 18.15 21.21
CA ASN A 97 1.21 19.07 21.43
C ASN A 97 1.64 19.71 20.10
N LEU A 98 1.50 21.04 20.01
CA LEU A 98 1.86 21.82 18.81
C LEU A 98 3.33 22.27 18.79
N GLN A 99 4.12 21.92 19.81
CA GLN A 99 5.54 22.24 19.83
C GLN A 99 6.29 21.41 18.79
N GLU A 100 7.07 22.07 17.94
CA GLU A 100 7.94 21.39 16.99
C GLU A 100 9.10 20.73 17.75
N CYS A 101 9.12 19.39 17.79
CA CYS A 101 10.26 18.65 18.31
C CYS A 101 11.31 18.45 17.22
N SER A 102 12.59 18.62 17.56
CA SER A 102 13.70 18.29 16.67
C SER A 102 13.89 16.76 16.59
N ILE A 103 13.24 16.15 15.59
CA ILE A 103 13.34 14.72 15.37
C ILE A 103 14.65 14.40 14.64
N ARG A 104 15.52 13.59 15.27
CA ARG A 104 16.73 13.09 14.63
C ARG A 104 16.45 11.80 13.86
N LEU A 105 16.26 11.94 12.56
CA LEU A 105 16.09 10.81 11.65
C LEU A 105 17.42 10.10 11.37
N ARG A 106 17.41 8.76 11.41
CA ARG A 106 18.59 7.97 11.05
C ARG A 106 18.64 7.79 9.54
N LYS A 107 19.76 8.17 8.91
CA LYS A 107 19.99 7.98 7.46
C LYS A 107 19.79 6.53 7.02
N ARG A 108 20.13 5.57 7.88
CA ARG A 108 19.94 4.13 7.65
C ARG A 108 18.48 3.77 7.46
N ASP A 109 17.56 4.40 8.20
CA ASP A 109 16.12 4.11 8.14
C ASP A 109 15.53 4.58 6.81
N ILE A 110 15.89 5.81 6.41
CA ILE A 110 15.54 6.37 5.10
C ILE A 110 16.11 5.50 3.97
N GLY A 111 17.39 5.13 4.05
CA GLY A 111 18.05 4.29 3.05
C GLY A 111 17.41 2.91 2.91
N SER A 112 17.16 2.22 4.03
CA SER A 112 16.50 0.90 3.99
C SER A 112 15.06 0.99 3.49
N GLY A 113 14.33 2.04 3.86
CA GLY A 113 12.97 2.24 3.35
C GLY A 113 12.95 2.54 1.86
N ALA A 114 13.89 3.37 1.37
CA ALA A 114 14.01 3.67 -0.05
C ALA A 114 14.33 2.42 -0.88
N LEU A 115 15.25 1.57 -0.39
CA LEU A 115 15.58 0.28 -1.05
C LEU A 115 14.40 -0.70 -1.02
N ALA A 116 13.68 -0.81 0.10
CA ALA A 116 12.52 -1.67 0.18
C ALA A 116 11.39 -1.19 -0.75
N GLY A 117 11.17 0.12 -0.85
CA GLY A 117 10.20 0.70 -1.77
C GLY A 117 10.56 0.48 -3.25
N SER A 118 11.85 0.55 -3.60
CA SER A 118 12.30 0.25 -4.97
C SER A 118 12.07 -1.21 -5.32
N PHE A 119 12.35 -2.13 -4.40
CA PHE A 119 12.13 -3.56 -4.61
C PHE A 119 10.64 -3.90 -4.76
N VAL A 120 9.80 -3.39 -3.85
CA VAL A 120 8.36 -3.68 -3.85
C VAL A 120 7.64 -3.03 -5.03
N SER A 121 8.16 -1.96 -5.61
CA SER A 121 7.60 -1.37 -6.84
C SER A 121 7.55 -2.33 -8.04
N ILE A 122 8.37 -3.40 -8.03
CA ILE A 122 8.48 -4.37 -9.12
C ILE A 122 7.46 -5.52 -8.92
N LEU A 123 7.16 -5.85 -7.66
CA LEU A 123 6.40 -7.03 -7.27
C LEU A 123 4.89 -6.77 -7.31
N PRO A 124 4.08 -7.68 -7.91
CA PRO A 124 2.63 -7.59 -7.83
C PRO A 124 2.12 -7.94 -6.43
N GLY A 125 1.07 -7.25 -5.96
CA GLY A 125 0.38 -7.60 -4.72
C GLY A 125 1.13 -7.32 -3.42
N VAL A 126 2.35 -6.78 -3.49
CA VAL A 126 3.14 -6.41 -2.30
C VAL A 126 2.98 -4.91 -2.03
N SER A 127 2.54 -4.56 -0.82
CA SER A 127 2.29 -3.18 -0.42
C SER A 127 3.43 -2.57 0.40
N SER A 128 3.45 -1.25 0.53
CA SER A 128 4.37 -0.51 1.40
C SER A 128 4.35 -1.01 2.85
N SER A 129 3.19 -1.50 3.34
CA SER A 129 3.06 -2.05 4.69
C SER A 129 3.79 -3.40 4.86
N ILE A 130 3.78 -4.23 3.83
CA ILE A 130 4.54 -5.50 3.82
C ILE A 130 6.03 -5.19 3.75
N ALA A 131 6.43 -4.26 2.89
CA ALA A 131 7.80 -3.77 2.81
C ALA A 131 8.30 -3.24 4.17
N ALA A 132 7.47 -2.45 4.86
CA ALA A 132 7.80 -1.92 6.19
C ALA A 132 7.91 -3.04 7.22
N THR A 133 7.02 -4.03 7.19
CA THR A 133 7.08 -5.20 8.06
C THR A 133 8.39 -5.98 7.86
N LEU A 134 8.82 -6.17 6.61
CA LEU A 134 10.09 -6.83 6.29
C LEU A 134 11.28 -6.05 6.84
N VAL A 135 11.37 -4.74 6.57
CA VAL A 135 12.47 -3.91 7.07
C VAL A 135 12.51 -3.88 8.60
N LEU A 136 11.35 -3.73 9.24
CA LEU A 136 11.24 -3.67 10.69
C LEU A 136 11.49 -5.02 11.37
N SER A 137 11.17 -6.16 10.73
CA SER A 137 11.44 -7.48 11.29
C SER A 137 12.93 -7.78 11.49
N VAL A 138 13.80 -7.13 10.72
CA VAL A 138 15.26 -7.26 10.83
C VAL A 138 15.86 -6.20 11.77
N ARG A 139 15.05 -5.24 12.25
CA ARG A 139 15.49 -4.19 13.18
C ARG A 139 15.45 -4.70 14.62
N ARG A 140 16.54 -4.43 15.34
CA ARG A 140 16.65 -4.72 16.79
C ARG A 140 16.07 -3.61 17.67
N GLU A 141 16.08 -2.37 17.18
CA GLU A 141 15.62 -1.19 17.92
C GLU A 141 14.32 -0.66 17.31
N TRP A 142 13.31 -0.47 18.16
CA TRP A 142 12.01 0.08 17.81
C TRP A 142 11.91 1.51 18.35
N ARG A 143 11.84 2.48 17.44
CA ARG A 143 11.55 3.89 17.75
C ARG A 143 10.44 4.34 16.81
N ASP A 144 9.47 5.09 17.31
CA ASP A 144 8.31 5.49 16.53
C ASP A 144 8.72 6.35 15.31
N GLU A 145 9.75 7.18 15.47
CA GLU A 145 10.28 8.00 14.38
C GLU A 145 10.99 7.16 13.31
N SER A 146 11.60 6.04 13.70
CA SER A 146 12.18 5.07 12.77
C SER A 146 11.07 4.37 11.97
N VAL A 147 9.97 3.98 12.60
CA VAL A 147 8.82 3.37 11.90
C VAL A 147 8.22 4.35 10.90
N ILE A 148 7.96 5.58 11.31
CA ILE A 148 7.38 6.62 10.46
C ILE A 148 8.31 6.94 9.29
N SER A 149 9.61 7.11 9.54
CA SER A 149 10.58 7.43 8.48
C SER A 149 10.82 6.29 7.50
N ILE A 150 10.86 5.03 7.95
CA ILE A 150 10.93 3.86 7.07
C ILE A 150 9.69 3.79 6.18
N LEU A 151 8.49 3.88 6.77
CA LEU A 151 7.24 3.78 6.02
C LEU A 151 7.10 4.92 4.99
N SER A 152 7.48 6.14 5.39
CA SER A 152 7.48 7.31 4.50
C SER A 152 8.48 7.15 3.36
N ALA A 153 9.70 6.69 3.64
CA ALA A 153 10.72 6.44 2.62
C ALA A 153 10.29 5.32 1.65
N ILE A 154 9.65 4.26 2.13
CA ILE A 154 9.07 3.20 1.29
C ILE A 154 8.01 3.79 0.37
N ASN A 155 7.04 4.53 0.91
CA ASN A 155 5.92 5.03 0.12
C ASN A 155 6.38 6.02 -0.96
N THR A 156 7.24 6.97 -0.59
CA THR A 156 7.82 7.93 -1.54
C THR A 156 8.63 7.20 -2.60
N SER A 157 9.56 6.32 -2.21
CA SER A 157 10.38 5.57 -3.15
C SER A 157 9.53 4.73 -4.11
N THR A 158 8.52 4.02 -3.58
CA THR A 158 7.60 3.21 -4.39
C THR A 158 6.93 4.03 -5.48
N ASN A 159 6.45 5.25 -5.19
CA ASN A 159 5.84 6.10 -6.21
C ASN A 159 6.80 6.46 -7.35
N PHE A 160 8.05 6.79 -7.05
CA PHE A 160 9.07 7.05 -8.09
C PHE A 160 9.39 5.81 -8.92
N PHE A 161 9.59 4.67 -8.26
CA PHE A 161 9.99 3.45 -8.96
C PHE A 161 8.84 2.75 -9.69
N VAL A 162 7.59 2.87 -9.22
CA VAL A 162 6.42 2.37 -9.94
C VAL A 162 6.26 3.11 -11.28
N LEU A 163 6.48 4.43 -11.30
CA LEU A 163 6.52 5.19 -12.56
C LEU A 163 7.62 4.65 -13.48
N ALA A 164 8.82 4.40 -12.95
CA ALA A 164 9.91 3.83 -13.74
C ALA A 164 9.57 2.43 -14.28
N VAL A 165 9.01 1.55 -13.44
CA VAL A 165 8.55 0.20 -13.81
C VAL A 165 7.49 0.25 -14.92
N LEU A 166 6.56 1.21 -14.86
CA LEU A 166 5.57 1.41 -15.92
C LEU A 166 6.24 1.69 -17.27
N PHE A 167 7.20 2.62 -17.33
CA PHE A 167 7.87 2.94 -18.61
C PHE A 167 8.89 1.88 -19.04
N MET A 168 9.42 1.08 -18.12
CA MET A 168 10.33 -0.02 -18.45
C MET A 168 9.59 -1.24 -18.99
N PHE A 169 8.54 -1.68 -18.31
CA PHE A 169 7.90 -2.97 -18.54
C PHE A 169 6.45 -2.87 -19.01
N LEU A 170 5.88 -1.65 -19.10
CA LEU A 170 4.48 -1.40 -19.46
C LEU A 170 3.48 -2.05 -18.47
N LYS A 171 3.96 -2.41 -17.27
CA LYS A 171 3.15 -3.01 -16.21
C LYS A 171 2.77 -1.95 -15.18
N ALA A 172 1.47 -1.73 -15.02
CA ALA A 172 0.93 -0.89 -13.96
C ALA A 172 0.98 -1.65 -12.62
N ARG A 173 1.60 -1.05 -11.61
CA ARG A 173 1.76 -1.61 -10.26
C ARG A 173 1.06 -0.78 -9.17
N SER A 174 0.41 0.31 -9.55
CA SER A 174 -0.42 1.14 -8.68
C SER A 174 -1.60 1.72 -9.48
N GLY A 175 -2.63 2.20 -8.79
CA GLY A 175 -3.78 2.84 -9.45
C GLY A 175 -3.38 4.04 -10.30
N PHE A 176 -2.46 4.88 -9.83
CA PHE A 176 -1.93 6.00 -10.63
C PHE A 176 -1.21 5.53 -11.90
N ALA A 177 -0.39 4.48 -11.82
CA ALA A 177 0.30 3.94 -12.99
C ALA A 177 -0.67 3.32 -14.00
N LEU A 178 -1.78 2.74 -13.52
CA LEU A 178 -2.84 2.22 -14.38
C LEU A 178 -3.50 3.36 -15.16
N VAL A 179 -3.85 4.45 -14.47
CA VAL A 179 -4.45 5.64 -15.09
C VAL A 179 -3.50 6.26 -16.12
N ILE A 180 -2.20 6.40 -15.83
CA ILE A 180 -1.23 6.88 -16.84
C ILE A 180 -1.23 5.99 -18.08
N ARG A 181 -1.20 4.66 -17.88
CA ARG A 181 -1.18 3.69 -18.97
C ARG A 181 -2.41 3.79 -19.88
N GLU A 182 -3.55 4.14 -19.32
CA GLU A 182 -4.80 4.32 -20.06
C GLU A 182 -4.91 5.69 -20.73
N LEU A 183 -4.37 6.75 -20.09
CA LEU A 183 -4.43 8.12 -20.62
C LEU A 183 -3.44 8.37 -21.76
N ILE A 184 -2.29 7.70 -21.77
CA ILE A 184 -1.25 7.92 -22.78
C ILE A 184 -0.75 6.61 -23.38
N HIS A 185 -0.33 6.66 -24.64
CA HIS A 185 0.42 5.57 -25.26
C HIS A 185 1.83 5.55 -24.65
N VAL A 186 2.02 4.72 -23.62
CA VAL A 186 3.31 4.56 -22.95
C VAL A 186 4.25 3.82 -23.89
N ASN A 187 5.28 4.51 -24.36
CA ASN A 187 6.36 3.88 -25.11
C ASN A 187 7.41 3.31 -24.16
N SER A 188 7.85 2.10 -24.46
CA SER A 188 8.85 1.40 -23.68
C SER A 188 10.19 2.16 -23.68
N TRP A 189 10.77 2.37 -22.50
CA TRP A 189 12.06 3.07 -22.35
C TRP A 189 13.19 2.24 -22.98
N LYS A 190 13.67 2.67 -24.16
CA LYS A 190 14.79 2.04 -24.88
C LYS A 190 16.03 2.96 -24.84
N GLY A 191 17.13 2.47 -24.28
CA GLY A 191 18.43 3.17 -24.28
C GLY A 191 18.65 4.12 -23.10
N ALA A 192 19.74 4.90 -23.17
CA ALA A 192 20.14 5.83 -22.11
C ALA A 192 19.24 7.09 -22.02
N ILE A 193 18.49 7.38 -23.08
CA ILE A 193 17.64 8.57 -23.18
C ILE A 193 16.27 8.25 -22.57
N LEU A 194 15.87 9.03 -21.57
CA LEU A 194 14.56 8.89 -20.93
C LEU A 194 13.46 9.33 -21.92
N PRO A 195 12.36 8.55 -22.08
CA PRO A 195 11.23 8.95 -22.92
C PRO A 195 10.66 10.30 -22.49
N HIS A 196 10.30 11.16 -23.45
CA HIS A 196 9.77 12.49 -23.14
C HIS A 196 8.57 12.47 -22.17
N PRO A 197 7.56 11.57 -22.34
CA PRO A 197 6.46 11.49 -21.38
C PRO A 197 6.90 11.09 -19.98
N PHE A 198 7.92 10.23 -19.86
CA PHE A 198 8.46 9.84 -18.55
C PHE A 198 9.08 11.03 -17.82
N ASN A 199 9.82 11.89 -18.51
CA ASN A 199 10.41 13.10 -17.94
C ASN A 199 9.35 14.07 -17.41
N LEU A 200 8.25 14.24 -18.15
CA LEU A 200 7.12 15.09 -17.74
C LEU A 200 6.45 14.55 -16.47
N PHE A 201 6.13 13.26 -16.43
CA PHE A 201 5.56 12.64 -15.23
C PHE A 201 6.53 12.67 -14.05
N LEU A 202 7.82 12.47 -14.28
CA LEU A 202 8.82 12.54 -13.23
C LEU A 202 8.94 13.95 -12.66
N ALA A 203 8.94 14.98 -13.52
CA ALA A 203 8.90 16.38 -13.09
C ALA A 203 7.61 16.66 -12.30
N GLY A 204 6.47 16.18 -12.77
CA GLY A 204 5.19 16.29 -12.06
C GLY A 204 5.22 15.63 -10.67
N VAL A 205 5.78 14.43 -10.55
CA VAL A 205 5.94 13.73 -9.26
C VAL A 205 6.88 14.49 -8.32
N ILE A 206 7.98 15.08 -8.83
CA ILE A 206 8.90 15.89 -8.02
C ILE A 206 8.20 17.15 -7.50
N ILE A 207 7.54 17.89 -8.40
CA ILE A 207 6.79 19.11 -8.04
C ILE A 207 5.70 18.77 -7.03
N ALA A 208 4.88 17.74 -7.30
CA ALA A 208 3.83 17.28 -6.41
C ALA A 208 4.39 16.85 -5.04
N SER A 209 5.55 16.19 -4.99
CA SER A 209 6.19 15.81 -3.73
C SER A 209 6.64 17.02 -2.91
N CYS A 210 7.24 18.03 -3.55
CA CYS A 210 7.63 19.28 -2.91
C CYS A 210 6.40 20.03 -2.37
N VAL A 211 5.36 20.18 -3.19
CA VAL A 211 4.10 20.84 -2.79
C VAL A 211 3.42 20.07 -1.65
N SER A 212 3.36 18.73 -1.75
CA SER A 212 2.77 17.86 -0.75
C SER A 212 3.45 18.00 0.60
N TYR A 213 4.77 18.19 0.67
CA TYR A 213 5.47 18.41 1.93
C TYR A 213 4.97 19.67 2.66
N TYR A 214 4.94 20.82 1.98
CA TYR A 214 4.46 22.07 2.58
C TYR A 214 2.98 22.00 2.93
N LEU A 215 2.17 21.40 2.04
CA LEU A 215 0.74 21.24 2.26
C LEU A 215 0.46 20.33 3.45
N THR A 216 1.20 19.23 3.61
CA THR A 216 1.09 18.31 4.74
C THR A 216 1.46 19.01 6.05
N LYS A 217 2.51 19.84 6.08
CA LYS A 217 2.86 20.63 7.26
C LYS A 217 1.74 21.62 7.62
N GLY A 218 1.18 22.32 6.62
CA GLY A 218 0.10 23.29 6.81
C GLY A 218 -1.21 22.63 7.30
N VAL A 219 -1.70 21.65 6.54
CA VAL A 219 -2.92 20.89 6.86
C VAL A 219 -2.77 20.13 8.17
N GLY A 220 -1.61 19.52 8.42
CA GLY A 220 -1.34 18.80 9.67
C GLY A 220 -1.43 19.71 10.89
N LYS A 221 -0.85 20.91 10.84
CA LYS A 221 -0.97 21.90 11.93
C LYS A 221 -2.40 22.40 12.11
N PHE A 222 -3.13 22.62 11.02
CA PHE A 222 -4.54 22.98 11.06
C PHE A 222 -5.39 21.90 11.73
N ILE A 223 -5.23 20.64 11.30
CA ILE A 223 -5.92 19.50 11.90
C ILE A 223 -5.55 19.35 13.37
N ALA A 224 -4.25 19.32 13.72
CA ALA A 224 -3.81 19.14 15.11
C ALA A 224 -4.37 20.21 16.06
N ARG A 225 -4.56 21.45 15.59
CA ARG A 225 -5.13 22.54 16.39
C ARG A 225 -6.64 22.41 16.59
N ASN A 226 -7.35 21.81 15.63
CA ASN A 226 -8.81 21.79 15.59
C ASN A 226 -9.41 20.43 15.96
N ILE A 227 -8.64 19.35 15.87
CA ILE A 227 -9.12 17.97 16.06
C ILE A 227 -9.65 17.74 17.48
N SER A 228 -9.09 18.41 18.48
CA SER A 228 -9.55 18.34 19.88
C SER A 228 -10.91 18.99 20.11
N ARG A 229 -11.40 19.82 19.17
CA ARG A 229 -12.72 20.46 19.25
C ARG A 229 -13.84 19.63 18.64
N ILE A 230 -13.49 18.59 17.87
CA ILE A 230 -14.43 17.73 17.17
C ILE A 230 -14.60 16.47 18.02
N SER A 231 -15.85 16.03 18.20
CA SER A 231 -16.09 14.76 18.89
C SER A 231 -15.51 13.61 18.05
N TYR A 232 -14.65 12.81 18.70
CA TYR A 232 -13.95 11.71 18.03
C TYR A 232 -14.94 10.70 17.41
N ASP A 233 -16.04 10.43 18.10
CA ASP A 233 -17.10 9.55 17.61
C ASP A 233 -17.79 10.08 16.33
N MET A 234 -18.05 11.39 16.24
CA MET A 234 -18.59 12.00 15.01
C MET A 234 -17.61 11.83 13.85
N LEU A 235 -16.31 12.08 14.09
CA LEU A 235 -15.28 11.93 13.07
C LEU A 235 -15.23 10.50 12.52
N LEU A 236 -15.30 9.49 13.39
CA LEU A 236 -15.30 8.09 13.00
C LEU A 236 -16.56 7.72 12.21
N LYS A 237 -17.75 8.12 12.69
CA LYS A 237 -19.03 7.86 12.01
C LYS A 237 -19.09 8.51 10.63
N VAL A 238 -18.70 9.78 10.51
CA VAL A 238 -18.65 10.50 9.22
C VAL A 238 -17.66 9.85 8.27
N SER A 239 -16.48 9.45 8.75
CA SER A 239 -15.47 8.77 7.91
C SER A 239 -15.99 7.42 7.41
N LEU A 240 -16.60 6.62 8.28
CA LEU A 240 -17.16 5.33 7.91
C LEU A 240 -18.33 5.47 6.92
N LEU A 241 -19.23 6.43 7.16
CA LEU A 241 -20.35 6.74 6.26
C LEU A 241 -19.84 7.19 4.89
N THR A 242 -18.80 8.04 4.84
CA THR A 242 -18.21 8.52 3.59
C THR A 242 -17.62 7.37 2.78
N VAL A 243 -16.88 6.46 3.43
CA VAL A 243 -16.31 5.28 2.77
C VAL A 243 -17.42 4.35 2.27
N ALA A 244 -18.44 4.09 3.09
CA ALA A 244 -19.58 3.25 2.70
C ALA A 244 -20.36 3.87 1.52
N ALA A 245 -20.57 5.18 1.53
CA ALA A 245 -21.21 5.90 0.42
C ALA A 245 -20.39 5.77 -0.87
N MET A 246 -19.06 5.93 -0.80
CA MET A 246 -18.18 5.70 -1.95
C MET A 246 -18.30 4.27 -2.46
N VAL A 247 -18.34 3.27 -1.58
CA VAL A 247 -18.54 1.87 -1.97
C VAL A 247 -19.86 1.69 -2.72
N VAL A 248 -20.96 2.28 -2.25
CA VAL A 248 -22.25 2.20 -2.96
C VAL A 248 -22.19 2.88 -4.33
N VAL A 249 -21.59 4.07 -4.41
CA VAL A 249 -21.48 4.82 -5.67
C VAL A 249 -20.67 4.05 -6.72
N PHE A 250 -19.52 3.50 -6.34
CA PHE A 250 -18.63 2.83 -7.30
C PHE A 250 -19.05 1.39 -7.57
N THR A 251 -19.42 0.63 -6.54
CA THR A 251 -19.56 -0.84 -6.60
C THR A 251 -20.97 -1.38 -6.30
N GLY A 252 -21.91 -0.48 -6.00
CA GLY A 252 -23.31 -0.85 -5.73
C GLY A 252 -23.51 -1.72 -4.49
N PRO A 253 -24.67 -2.42 -4.41
CA PRO A 253 -25.02 -3.27 -3.27
C PRO A 253 -24.07 -4.46 -3.07
N LEU A 254 -23.58 -5.07 -4.15
CA LEU A 254 -22.61 -6.16 -4.09
C LEU A 254 -21.29 -5.70 -3.47
N GLY A 255 -20.84 -4.49 -3.82
CA GLY A 255 -19.70 -3.86 -3.18
C GLY A 255 -19.87 -3.68 -1.68
N LEU A 256 -21.06 -3.35 -1.21
CA LEU A 256 -21.36 -3.23 0.22
C LEU A 256 -21.25 -4.58 0.95
N LEU A 257 -21.65 -5.67 0.30
CA LEU A 257 -21.49 -7.03 0.83
C LEU A 257 -20.00 -7.40 0.94
N ILE A 258 -19.22 -7.16 -0.12
CA ILE A 258 -17.76 -7.37 -0.10
C ILE A 258 -17.12 -6.53 1.02
N PHE A 259 -17.50 -5.26 1.12
CA PHE A 259 -17.03 -4.35 2.16
C PHE A 259 -17.38 -4.85 3.57
N GLY A 260 -18.59 -5.35 3.79
CA GLY A 260 -19.02 -5.92 5.07
C GLY A 260 -18.21 -7.15 5.48
N VAL A 261 -18.05 -8.11 4.57
CA VAL A 261 -17.23 -9.32 4.81
C VAL A 261 -15.77 -8.92 5.07
N ALA A 262 -15.20 -8.06 4.22
CA ALA A 262 -13.86 -7.53 4.39
C ALA A 262 -13.67 -6.85 5.76
N THR A 263 -14.65 -6.07 6.20
CA THR A 263 -14.63 -5.40 7.51
C THR A 263 -14.60 -6.40 8.65
N ALA A 264 -15.43 -7.45 8.59
CA ALA A 264 -15.44 -8.51 9.59
C ALA A 264 -14.09 -9.24 9.68
N ILE A 265 -13.47 -9.55 8.53
CA ILE A 265 -12.12 -10.17 8.47
C ILE A 265 -11.07 -9.21 9.05
N GLY A 266 -11.16 -7.93 8.71
CA GLY A 266 -10.26 -6.90 9.23
C GLY A 266 -10.38 -6.74 10.75
N LEU A 267 -11.59 -6.76 11.30
CA LEU A 267 -11.83 -6.72 12.76
C LEU A 267 -11.28 -7.98 13.44
N LEU A 268 -11.54 -9.16 12.88
CA LEU A 268 -10.98 -10.42 13.37
C LEU A 268 -9.44 -10.38 13.45
N CYS A 269 -8.77 -9.76 12.47
CA CYS A 269 -7.32 -9.57 12.50
C CYS A 269 -6.87 -8.74 13.71
N LEU A 270 -7.61 -7.69 14.05
CA LEU A 270 -7.30 -6.80 15.18
C LEU A 270 -7.55 -7.51 16.51
N ASP A 271 -8.70 -8.17 16.65
CA ASP A 271 -9.07 -8.90 17.86
C ASP A 271 -8.12 -10.06 18.16
N LEU A 272 -7.61 -10.74 17.12
CA LEU A 272 -6.60 -11.79 17.26
C LEU A 272 -5.18 -11.27 17.55
N HIS A 273 -5.01 -9.94 17.62
CA HIS A 273 -3.73 -9.26 17.87
C HIS A 273 -2.66 -9.61 16.83
N VAL A 274 -3.08 -9.70 15.57
CA VAL A 274 -2.22 -9.98 14.42
C VAL A 274 -1.98 -8.69 13.64
N ARG A 275 -0.78 -8.54 13.06
CA ARG A 275 -0.44 -7.39 12.20
C ARG A 275 -1.32 -7.38 10.95
N ARG A 276 -1.90 -6.22 10.64
CA ARG A 276 -2.77 -6.01 9.46
C ARG A 276 -2.15 -6.44 8.13
N SER A 277 -0.82 -6.50 8.01
CA SER A 277 -0.16 -7.00 6.81
C SER A 277 -0.57 -8.44 6.44
N THR A 278 -1.10 -9.24 7.37
CA THR A 278 -1.67 -10.57 7.07
C THR A 278 -2.94 -10.50 6.22
N CYS A 279 -3.73 -9.43 6.31
CA CYS A 279 -4.92 -9.24 5.49
C CYS A 279 -4.59 -9.04 3.98
N MET A 280 -3.33 -8.79 3.63
CA MET A 280 -2.89 -8.76 2.23
C MET A 280 -2.89 -10.14 1.57
N GLY A 281 -3.20 -11.22 2.31
CA GLY A 281 -3.55 -12.52 1.74
C GLY A 281 -4.62 -12.40 0.65
N VAL A 282 -5.54 -11.43 0.78
CA VAL A 282 -6.58 -11.10 -0.21
C VAL A 282 -6.05 -10.86 -1.64
N LEU A 283 -4.82 -10.33 -1.78
CA LEU A 283 -4.18 -10.16 -3.09
C LEU A 283 -3.16 -11.25 -3.35
N ILE A 284 -2.36 -11.61 -2.35
CA ILE A 284 -1.21 -12.50 -2.53
C ILE A 284 -1.64 -13.93 -2.86
N VAL A 285 -2.67 -14.46 -2.19
CA VAL A 285 -3.10 -15.85 -2.43
C VAL A 285 -3.68 -16.03 -3.84
N PRO A 286 -4.63 -15.20 -4.32
CA PRO A 286 -5.10 -15.30 -5.70
C PRO A 286 -3.97 -15.13 -6.73
N LEU A 287 -3.02 -14.21 -6.47
CA LEU A 287 -1.87 -14.02 -7.37
C LEU A 287 -0.98 -15.25 -7.43
N ILE A 288 -0.66 -15.88 -6.29
CA ILE A 288 0.13 -17.12 -6.27
C ILE A 288 -0.56 -18.19 -7.10
N LEU A 289 -1.86 -18.40 -6.91
CA LEU A 289 -2.63 -19.39 -7.68
C LEU A 289 -2.62 -19.09 -9.17
N TRP A 290 -2.83 -17.82 -9.55
CA TRP A 290 -2.81 -17.40 -10.95
C TRP A 290 -1.47 -17.66 -11.65
N TYR A 291 -0.34 -17.59 -10.95
CA TYR A 291 0.97 -17.94 -11.53
C TYR A 291 1.19 -19.45 -11.70
N PHE A 292 0.45 -20.30 -10.98
CA PHE A 292 0.59 -21.75 -11.04
C PHE A 292 -0.44 -22.45 -11.94
N THR A 293 -1.51 -21.73 -12.34
CA THR A 293 -2.53 -22.19 -13.28
C THR A 293 -2.24 -21.72 -14.69
#